data_AF-A0A117KU03-F1
#
_entry.id   AF-A0A117KU03-F1
#
_cell.length_a   1.000
_cell.length_b   1.000
_cell.length_c   1.000
_cell.angle_alpha   90.00
_cell.angle_beta   90.00
_cell.angle_gamma   90.00
#
_symmetry.space_group_name_H-M   'P 1'
#
loop_
_entity.id
_entity.type
_entity.pdbx_description
1 polymer ?
#
loop_
_entity_poly.entity_id
_entity_poly.type
_entity_poly.pdbx_seq_one_letter_code
_entity_poly.pdbx_strand_id
1 'polypeptide(L)' 'MIVIDTSVFIDALFRFNEKRSNMANEIFEIAQHRQIAVVEPEIFRMEIIGQLVRRTPKSEAITLYEGIV' A
#
# COMPACT_ATOMS: atom_id res chain seq x y z
N MET A 1 -1.82 7.70 -16.80
CA MET A 1 -0.93 7.56 -15.63
C MET A 1 -1.61 8.18 -14.44
N ILE A 2 -1.64 7.48 -13.31
CA ILE A 2 -2.17 7.98 -12.04
C ILE A 2 -1.10 7.82 -10.97
N VAL A 3 -1.00 8.80 -10.07
CA VAL A 3 -0.21 8.67 -8.85
C VAL A 3 -1.16 8.18 -7.77
N ILE A 4 -0.81 7.09 -7.11
CA ILE A 4 -1.60 6.53 -6.01
C ILE A 4 -0.91 6.89 -4.70
N ASP A 5 -1.64 7.46 -3.76
CA ASP A 5 -1.11 7.80 -2.44
C ASP A 5 -0.76 6.54 -1.62
N THR A 6 0.25 6.63 -0.75
CA THR A 6 0.72 5.51 0.07
C THR A 6 -0.39 4.88 0.91
N SER A 7 -1.37 5.68 1.36
CA SER A 7 -2.50 5.14 2.13
C SER A 7 -3.31 4.08 1.38
N VAL A 8 -3.45 4.21 0.06
CA VAL A 8 -4.19 3.25 -0.78
C VAL A 8 -3.42 1.94 -0.93
N PHE A 9 -2.11 2.02 -1.13
CA PHE A 9 -1.25 0.83 -1.14
C PHE A 9 -1.29 0.08 0.20
N ILE A 10 -1.26 0.81 1.32
CA ILE A 10 -1.33 0.21 2.65
C ILE A 10 -2.64 -0.55 2.84
N ASP A 11 -3.76 0.04 2.42
CA ASP A 11 -5.05 -0.63 2.52
C ASP A 11 -5.13 -1.88 1.63
N ALA A 12 -4.51 -1.86 0.45
CA ALA A 12 -4.44 -3.03 -0.42
C ALA A 12 -3.56 -4.16 0.18
N LEU A 13 -2.41 -3.81 0.77
CA LEU A 13 -1.41 -4.78 1.25
C LEU A 13 -1.74 -5.38 2.62
N PHE A 14 -2.21 -4.58 3.58
CA PHE A 14 -2.22 -4.98 5.00
C PHE A 14 -3.60 -5.17 5.63
N ARG A 15 -4.66 -5.02 4.83
CA ARG A 15 -6.06 -5.27 5.22
C ARG A 15 -6.47 -4.78 6.62
N PHE A 16 -5.98 -3.62 7.05
CA PHE A 16 -6.29 -3.05 8.37
C PHE A 16 -7.76 -2.64 8.52
N ASN A 17 -8.42 -2.33 7.40
CA ASN A 17 -9.84 -2.00 7.34
C ASN A 17 -10.45 -2.63 6.08
N GLU A 18 -11.36 -3.57 6.24
CA GLU A 18 -11.92 -4.37 5.14
C GLU A 18 -12.54 -3.51 4.03
N LYS A 19 -13.37 -2.50 4.40
CA LYS A 19 -14.00 -1.61 3.43
C LYS A 19 -12.96 -0.84 2.60
N ARG A 20 -11.96 -0.26 3.25
CA ARG A 20 -10.88 0.48 2.57
C ARG A 20 -10.04 -0.45 1.70
N SER A 21 -9.80 -1.67 2.17
CA SER A 21 -9.02 -2.68 1.44
C SER A 21 -9.73 -3.10 0.15
N ASN A 22 -11.04 -3.33 0.22
CA ASN A 22 -11.85 -3.66 -0.95
C ASN A 22 -11.84 -2.51 -1.98
N MET A 23 -11.98 -1.27 -1.52
CA MET A 23 -11.89 -0.09 -2.40
C MET A 23 -10.51 0.06 -3.02
N ALA A 24 -9.43 -0.17 -2.26
CA ALA A 24 -8.06 -0.10 -2.77
C ALA A 24 -7.82 -1.18 -3.84
N ASN A 25 -8.26 -2.41 -3.60
CA ASN A 25 -8.16 -3.50 -4.58
C ASN A 25 -8.92 -3.18 -5.87
N GLU A 26 -10.13 -2.64 -5.78
CA GLU A 26 -10.92 -2.22 -6.94
C GLU A 26 -10.19 -1.14 -7.78
N ILE A 27 -9.52 -0.18 -7.12
CA ILE A 27 -8.69 0.81 -7.81
C ILE A 27 -7.57 0.15 -8.61
N PHE A 28 -6.84 -0.79 -8.02
CA PHE A 28 -5.75 -1.50 -8.69
C PHE A 28 -6.27 -2.40 -9.83
N GLU A 29 -7.40 -3.08 -9.64
CA GLU A 29 -8.06 -3.88 -10.68
C GLU A 29 -8.46 -3.00 -11.88
N ILE A 30 -9.10 -1.85 -11.64
CA ILE A 30 -9.47 -0.90 -12.69
C ILE A 30 -8.23 -0.40 -13.44
N ALA A 31 -7.18 -0.04 -12.71
CA ALA A 31 -5.94 0.45 -13.31
C ALA A 31 -5.30 -0.63 -14.19
N GLN A 32 -5.24 -1.88 -13.72
CA GLN A 32 -4.73 -3.01 -14.47
C GLN A 32 -5.57 -3.29 -15.74
N HIS A 33 -6.89 -3.40 -15.59
CA HIS A 33 -7.81 -3.68 -16.70
C HIS A 33 -7.76 -2.60 -17.79
N ARG A 34 -7.59 -1.33 -17.40
CA ARG A 34 -7.51 -0.20 -18.32
C ARG A 34 -6.09 0.12 -18.78
N GLN A 35 -5.09 -0.69 -18.39
CA GLN A 35 -3.67 -0.45 -18.69
C GLN A 35 -3.20 0.96 -18.29
N ILE A 36 -3.70 1.46 -17.16
CA ILE A 36 -3.31 2.75 -16.61
C ILE A 36 -2.04 2.55 -15.80
N ALA A 37 -0.95 3.19 -16.22
CA ALA A 37 0.29 3.21 -15.45
C ALA A 37 0.04 3.80 -14.05
N VAL A 38 0.35 3.02 -13.02
CA VAL A 38 0.33 3.42 -11.60
C VAL A 38 1.74 3.82 -11.19
N VAL A 39 1.86 4.97 -10.55
CA VAL A 39 3.11 5.49 -10.02
C VAL A 39 2.98 5.65 -8.51
N GLU A 40 3.99 5.20 -7.78
CA GLU A 40 4.10 5.41 -6.34
C GLU A 40 4.80 6.75 -6.01
N PRO A 41 4.50 7.39 -4.87
CA PRO A 41 5.22 8.57 -4.41
C PRO A 41 6.68 8.21 -4.07
N GLU A 42 7.63 9.11 -4.29
CA GLU A 42 9.04 8.87 -3.93
C GLU A 42 9.24 8.55 -2.44
N ILE A 43 8.38 9.11 -1.58
CA ILE A 43 8.39 8.91 -0.13
C ILE A 43 7.70 7.61 0.32
N PHE A 44 7.17 6.82 -0.61
CA PHE A 44 6.37 5.60 -0.35
C PHE A 44 7.02 4.66 0.66
N ARG A 45 8.31 4.37 0.47
CA ARG A 45 9.07 3.48 1.35
C ARG A 45 9.12 3.98 2.79
N MET A 46 9.35 5.28 3.00
CA MET A 46 9.37 5.88 4.33
C MET A 46 7.98 5.86 4.98
N GLU A 47 6.94 6.07 4.19
CA GLU A 47 5.56 6.08 4.68
C GLU A 47 5.08 4.67 5.04
N ILE A 48 5.41 3.64 4.26
CA ILE A 48 5.08 2.25 4.59
C ILE A 48 5.67 1.85 5.93
N ILE A 49 7.00 2.01 6.13
CA ILE A 49 7.61 1.58 7.39
C ILE A 49 7.01 2.35 8.57
N GLY A 50 6.76 3.65 8.40
CA GLY A 50 6.11 4.48 9.41
C GLY A 50 4.66 4.05 9.72
N GLN A 51 3.95 3.43 8.78
CA GLN A 51 2.58 2.96 8.97
C GLN A 51 2.54 1.55 9.55
N LEU A 52 3.51 0.70 9.20
CA LEU A 52 3.70 -0.64 9.76
C LEU A 52 4.04 -0.59 11.25
N VAL A 53 5.08 0.16 11.64
CA VAL A 53 5.50 0.26 13.05
C VAL A 53 4.43 0.85 13.99
N ARG A 54 3.40 1.50 13.44
CA ARG A 54 2.24 2.03 14.19
C ARG A 54 1.15 0.99 14.42
N ARG A 55 1.12 -0.10 13.66
CA ARG A 55 0.03 -1.09 13.65
C ARG A 55 0.49 -2.51 13.96
N THR A 56 1.78 -2.79 13.86
CA THR A 56 2.36 -4.09 14.15
C THR A 56 3.60 -3.95 15.05
N PRO A 57 4.00 -5.02 15.76
CA PRO A 57 5.27 -5.06 16.49
C PRO A 57 6.45 -4.70 15.59
N LYS A 58 7.45 -4.00 16.12
CA LYS A 58 8.62 -3.53 15.35
C LYS A 58 9.30 -4.63 14.55
N SER A 59 9.47 -5.82 15.13
CA SER A 59 10.09 -6.96 14.44
C SER A 59 9.30 -7.40 13.22
N GLU A 60 7.97 -7.49 13.35
CA GLU A 60 7.07 -7.84 12.26
C GLU A 60 7.02 -6.76 11.19
N ALA A 61 6.98 -5.48 11.60
CA ALA A 61 7.04 -4.34 10.68
C ALA A 61 8.30 -4.35 9.80
N ILE A 62 9.46 -4.71 10.36
CA ILE A 62 10.71 -4.84 9.61
C ILE A 62 10.61 -6.00 8.61
N THR A 63 10.18 -7.18 9.04
CA THR A 63 10.00 -8.34 8.14
C THR A 63 9.04 -8.04 6.99
N LEU A 64 7.93 -7.36 7.25
CA LEU A 64 6.96 -6.98 6.21
C LEU A 64 7.53 -5.94 5.25
N TYR A 65 8.29 -4.96 5.75
CA TYR A 65 8.93 -3.95 4.92
C TYR A 65 10.00 -4.54 3.99
N GLU A 66 10.83 -5.45 4.51
CA GLU A 66 11.84 -6.17 3.73
C GLU A 66 11.22 -7.10 2.67
N GLY A 67 9.97 -7.54 2.84
CA GLY A 67 9.23 -8.30 1.83
C GLY A 67 8.68 -7.46 0.67
N ILE A 68 8.66 -6.12 0.82
CA ILE A 68 8.13 -5.19 -0.18
C ILE A 68 9.26 -4.55 -1.01
N VAL A 69 10.43 -4.33 -0.40
CA VAL A 69 11.55 -3.55 -0.97
C VAL A 69 12.61 -4.43 -1.62
#